data_AF-A0A7V9FED0-F1
#
_entry.id   AF-A0A7V9FED0-F1
#
_cell.length_a   1.000
_cell.length_b   1.000
_cell.length_c   1.000
_cell.angle_alpha   90.00
_cell.angle_beta   90.00
_cell.angle_gamma   90.00
#
_symmetry.space_group_name_H-M   'P 1'
#
loop_
_entity.id
_entity.type
_entity.pdbx_description
1 polymer ?
#
loop_
_entity_poly.entity_id
_entity_poly.type
_entity_poly.pdbx_seq_one_letter_code
_entity_poly.pdbx_strand_id
1 'polypeptide(L)' 'MAVACVFMPRFALGCELVQHPELNTKTSTVAVVDGRVVQEVSPAAGRYGVRPGQRLQEAFSFCPYLMT' A
#
# COMPACT_ATOMS: atom_id res chain seq x y z
N MET A 1 -23.73 15.97 23.66
CA MET A 1 -22.65 16.40 22.75
C MET A 1 -22.06 15.14 22.14
N ALA A 2 -22.13 14.99 20.81
CA ALA A 2 -21.70 13.76 20.13
C ALA A 2 -20.34 13.97 19.48
N VAL A 3 -19.44 13.00 19.63
CA VAL A 3 -18.13 12.95 18.98
C VAL A 3 -18.13 11.76 18.03
N ALA A 4 -17.67 11.97 16.80
CA ALA A 4 -17.49 10.91 15.81
C ALA A 4 -16.02 10.78 15.44
N CYS A 5 -15.55 9.54 15.30
CA CYS A 5 -14.21 9.23 14.81
C CYS A 5 -14.32 8.68 13.39
N VAL A 6 -13.58 9.26 12.46
CA VAL A 6 -13.43 8.75 11.09
C VAL A 6 -12.07 8.09 10.99
N PHE A 7 -12.05 6.80 10.64
CA PHE A 7 -10.84 6.06 10.36
C PHE A 7 -10.77 5.75 8.87
N MET A 8 -9.72 6.22 8.21
CA MET A 8 -9.44 5.87 6.82
C MET A 8 -8.32 4.83 6.79
N PRO A 9 -8.63 3.55 6.54
CA PRO A 9 -7.60 2.54 6.37
C PRO A 9 -6.82 2.83 5.09
N ARG A 10 -5.49 2.83 5.20
CA ARG A 10 -4.56 3.03 4.07
C ARG A 10 -4.64 4.42 3.44
N PHE A 11 -4.58 5.45 4.29
CA PHE A 11 -4.75 6.84 3.85
C PHE A 11 -3.65 7.27 2.89
N ALA A 12 -2.39 6.93 3.17
CA ALA A 12 -1.27 7.32 2.32
C ALA A 12 -1.39 6.69 0.92
N LEU A 13 -1.74 5.41 0.85
CA LEU A 13 -2.01 4.71 -0.39
C LEU A 13 -3.20 5.33 -1.13
N GLY A 14 -4.25 5.72 -0.41
CA GLY A 14 -5.38 6.45 -0.98
C GLY A 14 -4.97 7.76 -1.64
N CYS A 15 -4.09 8.54 -1.00
CA CYS A 15 -3.52 9.76 -1.58
C CYS A 15 -2.74 9.47 -2.86
N GLU A 16 -1.85 8.47 -2.84
CA GLU A 16 -1.05 8.08 -4.01
C GLU A 16 -1.94 7.64 -5.18
N LEU A 17 -2.98 6.84 -4.93
CA LEU A 17 -3.91 6.38 -5.97
C LEU A 17 -4.76 7.50 -6.59
N VAL A 18 -4.98 8.60 -5.86
CA VAL A 18 -5.64 9.80 -6.39
C VAL A 18 -4.68 10.62 -7.24
N GLN A 19 -3.41 10.71 -6.84
CA GLN A 19 -2.37 11.43 -7.59
C GLN A 19 -1.91 10.66 -8.83
N HIS A 20 -1.96 9.33 -8.77
CA HIS A 20 -1.56 8.40 -9.82
C HIS A 20 -2.72 7.45 -10.18
N PRO A 21 -3.75 7.93 -10.91
CA PRO A 21 -4.93 7.13 -11.25
C PRO A 21 -4.59 5.84 -12.03
N GLU A 22 -3.49 5.83 -12.78
CA GLU A 22 -2.95 4.67 -13.49
C GLU A 22 -2.58 3.50 -12.56
N LEU A 23 -2.27 3.80 -11.29
CA LEU A 23 -1.97 2.80 -10.27
C LEU A 23 -3.24 2.26 -9.61
N ASN A 24 -4.39 2.93 -9.81
CA ASN A 24 -5.67 2.55 -9.21
C ASN A 24 -6.40 1.48 -10.02
N THR A 25 -5.67 0.44 -10.44
CA THR A 25 -6.28 -0.75 -11.04
C THR A 25 -6.45 -1.86 -10.00
N LYS A 26 -7.45 -2.72 -10.17
CA LYS A 26 -7.69 -3.86 -9.26
C LYS A 26 -6.50 -4.83 -9.18
N THR A 27 -5.62 -4.83 -10.18
CA THR A 27 -4.47 -5.72 -10.29
C THR A 27 -3.15 -5.06 -9.92
N SER A 28 -3.13 -3.74 -9.75
CA SER A 28 -1.91 -3.01 -9.43
C SER A 28 -1.41 -3.36 -8.03
N THR A 29 -0.20 -3.92 -7.99
CA THR A 29 0.53 -4.21 -6.77
C THR A 29 1.32 -2.97 -6.36
N VAL A 30 0.79 -2.23 -5.40
CA VAL A 30 1.36 -0.95 -4.94
C VAL A 30 1.62 -1.04 -3.44
N ALA A 31 2.72 -0.47 -2.97
CA ALA A 31 3.04 -0.35 -1.56
C ALA A 31 3.57 1.05 -1.26
N VAL A 32 3.02 1.73 -0.26
CA VAL A 32 3.63 2.97 0.23
C VAL A 32 4.77 2.60 1.16
N VAL A 33 5.93 3.21 0.94
CA VAL A 33 7.14 2.94 1.71
C VAL A 33 7.58 4.17 2.51
N ASP A 34 8.11 3.93 3.71
CA ASP A 34 8.87 4.91 4.48
C ASP A 34 10.31 4.43 4.60
N GLY A 35 11.22 5.08 3.87
CA GLY A 35 12.59 4.65 3.68
C GLY A 35 12.67 3.27 3.01
N ARG A 36 12.95 2.22 3.80
CA ARG A 36 13.05 0.83 3.33
C ARG A 36 12.01 -0.10 3.94
N VAL A 37 10.94 0.46 4.52
CA VAL A 37 9.90 -0.32 5.20
C VAL A 37 8.56 -0.04 4.54
N VAL A 38 7.80 -1.10 4.26
CA VAL A 38 6.43 -1.00 3.74
C VAL A 38 5.52 -0.48 4.84
N GLN A 39 4.81 0.62 4.60
CA GLN A 39 3.82 1.19 5.53
C GLN A 39 2.41 0.74 5.17
N GLU A 40 2.05 0.84 3.89
CA GLU A 40 0.72 0.48 3.41
C GLU A 40 0.83 -0.33 2.13
N VAL A 41 -0.18 -1.15 1.86
CA VAL A 41 -0.13 -2.10 0.74
C VAL A 41 -1.49 -2.19 0.05
N SER A 42 -1.48 -2.28 -1.27
CA SER A 42 -2.67 -2.50 -2.08
C SER A 42 -3.23 -3.91 -1.82
N PRO A 43 -4.55 -4.10 -1.97
CA PRO A 43 -5.14 -5.44 -1.86
C PRO A 43 -4.50 -6.47 -2.79
N ALA A 44 -4.07 -6.05 -3.98
CA ALA A 44 -3.41 -6.93 -4.94
C ALA A 44 -2.02 -7.36 -4.44
N ALA A 45 -1.20 -6.44 -3.94
CA ALA A 45 0.11 -6.76 -3.38
C ALA A 45 0.00 -7.64 -2.12
N GLY A 46 -1.03 -7.42 -1.30
CA GLY A 46 -1.33 -8.26 -0.14
C GLY A 46 -1.63 -9.73 -0.48
N ARG A 47 -2.17 -10.02 -1.67
CA ARG A 47 -2.41 -11.39 -2.14
C ARG A 47 -1.12 -12.16 -2.42
N TYR A 48 -0.04 -11.45 -2.73
CA TYR A 48 1.29 -12.04 -2.94
C TYR A 48 2.09 -12.18 -1.64
N GLY A 49 1.52 -11.77 -0.49
CA GLY A 49 2.17 -11.88 0.81
C GLY A 49 2.93 -10.63 1.25
N VAL A 50 2.85 -9.54 0.50
CA VAL A 50 3.41 -8.23 0.91
C VAL A 50 2.58 -7.66 2.07
N ARG A 51 3.23 -7.27 3.16
CA ARG A 51 2.58 -6.75 4.37
C ARG A 51 3.27 -5.50 4.91
N PRO A 52 2.52 -4.59 5.58
CA PRO A 52 3.11 -3.52 6.37
C PRO A 52 4.14 -4.03 7.38
N GLY A 53 5.20 -3.25 7.60
CA GLY A 53 6.32 -3.57 8.48
C GLY A 53 7.42 -4.41 7.82
N GLN A 54 7.18 -4.99 6.64
CA GLN A 54 8.22 -5.71 5.90
C GLN A 54 9.28 -4.76 5.36
N ARG A 55 10.52 -5.25 5.28
CA ARG A 55 11.55 -4.55 4.53
C ARG A 55 11.20 -4.60 3.04
N LEU A 56 11.48 -3.51 2.34
CA LEU A 56 11.22 -3.38 0.91
C LEU A 56 11.85 -4.52 0.10
N GLN A 57 13.06 -4.96 0.49
CA GLN A 57 13.74 -6.09 -0.14
C GLN A 57 13.02 -7.43 0.03
N GLU A 58 12.39 -7.65 1.20
CA GLU A 58 11.58 -8.85 1.45
C GLU A 58 10.29 -8.78 0.64
N ALA A 59 9.65 -7.61 0.60
CA ALA A 59 8.45 -7.38 -0.20
C ALA A 59 8.68 -7.67 -1.70
N PHE A 60 9.81 -7.23 -2.25
CA PHE A 60 10.20 -7.56 -3.63
C PHE A 60 10.44 -9.05 -3.87
N SER A 61 10.85 -9.79 -2.84
CA SER A 61 11.02 -11.24 -2.94
C SER A 61 9.67 -11.97 -3.07
N PHE A 62 8.60 -11.41 -2.48
CA PHE A 62 7.23 -11.91 -2.62
C PHE A 62 6.54 -11.41 -3.90
N CYS A 63 6.78 -10.16 -4.29
CA CYS A 63 6.17 -9.52 -5.45
C CYS A 63 7.23 -8.73 -6.24
N PRO A 64 7.85 -9.35 -7.26
CA PRO A 64 8.94 -8.70 -8.02
C PRO A 64 8.50 -7.47 -8.84
N TYR A 65 7.21 -7.35 -9.12
CA TYR A 65 6.60 -6.25 -9.88
C TYR A 65 5.85 -5.26 -8.98
N LEU A 66 6.21 -5.23 -7.69
CA LEU A 66 5.68 -4.28 -6.72
C LEU A 66 6.08 -2.85 -7.12
N MET A 67 5.10 -1.95 -7.18
CA MET A 67 5.30 -0.52 -7.36
C MET A 67 5.31 0.15 -5.99
N THR A 68 6.21 1.10 -5.77
CA THR A 68 6.48 1.69 -4.45
C THR A 68 6.53 3.19 -4.51
#